data_AF-A0A7C7ZRI1-F1
#
_entry.id   AF-A0A7C7ZRI1-F1
#
_cell.length_a   1.000
_cell.length_b   1.000
_cell.length_c   1.000
_cell.angle_alpha   90.00
_cell.angle_beta   90.00
_cell.angle_gamma   90.00
#
_symmetry.space_group_name_H-M   'P 1'
#
loop_
_entity.id
_entity.type
_entity.pdbx_description
1 polymer ?
#
loop_
_entity_poly.entity_id
_entity_poly.type
_entity_poly.pdbx_seq_one_letter_code
_entity_poly.pdbx_strand_id
1 'polypeptide(L)' 'MEIVQGSRKGVTVATIREKTGFGETRIRNVIYRARQQGKITSKERGVYISA' A
#
# COMPACT_ATOMS: atom_id res chain seq x y z
N MET A 1 -9.25 2.72 3.02
CA MET A 1 -8.18 2.28 2.10
C MET A 1 -8.69 1.06 1.36
N GLU A 2 -9.59 1.25 0.40
CA GLU A 2 -10.23 0.12 -0.30
C GLU A 2 -9.26 -0.67 -1.18
N ILE A 3 -8.19 -0.02 -1.67
CA ILE A 3 -7.21 -0.64 -2.56
C ILE A 3 -6.43 -1.79 -1.88
N VAL A 4 -6.16 -1.67 -0.58
CA VAL A 4 -5.42 -2.68 0.18
C VAL A 4 -6.34 -3.75 0.76
N GLN A 5 -7.55 -3.36 1.19
CA GLN A 5 -8.55 -4.30 1.72
C GLN A 5 -9.09 -5.26 0.65
N GLY A 6 -9.13 -4.86 -0.63
CA GLY A 6 -9.56 -5.71 -1.73
C GLY A 6 -8.51 -6.71 -2.25
N SER A 7 -7.25 -6.59 -1.84
CA SER A 7 -6.15 -7.42 -2.38
C SER A 7 -5.72 -8.49 -1.39
N ARG A 8 -6.29 -9.71 -1.51
CA ARG A 8 -5.91 -10.89 -0.70
C ARG A 8 -4.42 -11.26 -0.77
N LYS A 9 -3.70 -10.81 -1.82
CA LYS A 9 -2.27 -11.12 -2.03
C LYS A 9 -1.33 -10.00 -1.53
N GLY A 10 -1.88 -8.88 -1.07
CA GLY A 10 -1.11 -7.66 -0.81
C GLY A 10 -1.02 -6.76 -2.04
N VAL A 11 -0.49 -5.57 -1.82
CA VAL A 11 -0.39 -4.50 -2.81
C VAL A 11 1.05 -4.00 -2.81
N THR A 12 1.63 -3.89 -4.00
CA THR A 12 2.95 -3.30 -4.19
C THR A 12 2.84 -1.82 -4.55
N VAL A 13 3.94 -1.08 -4.42
CA VAL A 13 4.02 0.31 -4.90
C VAL A 13 3.66 0.40 -6.38
N ALA A 14 4.07 -0.59 -7.19
CA ALA A 14 3.73 -0.67 -8.61
C ALA A 14 2.20 -0.79 -8.81
N THR A 15 1.53 -1.68 -8.09
CA THR A 15 0.07 -1.84 -8.18
C THR A 15 -0.68 -0.59 -7.74
N ILE A 16 -0.22 0.08 -6.67
CA ILE A 16 -0.83 1.36 -6.24
C ILE A 16 -0.64 2.41 -7.32
N ARG A 17 0.55 2.49 -7.91
CA ARG A 17 0.87 3.43 -8.99
C ARG A 17 0.02 3.18 -10.22
N GLU A 18 -0.14 1.93 -10.66
CA GLU A 18 -0.98 1.59 -11.82
C GLU A 18 -2.45 1.91 -11.56
N LYS A 19 -2.97 1.64 -10.35
CA LYS A 19 -4.38 1.90 -10.03
C LYS A 19 -4.71 3.37 -9.80
N THR A 20 -3.75 4.17 -9.34
CA THR A 20 -4.02 5.56 -8.90
C THR A 20 -3.35 6.61 -9.77
N GLY A 21 -2.38 6.24 -10.61
CA GLY A 21 -1.53 7.17 -11.33
C GLY A 21 -0.65 8.03 -10.42
N PHE A 22 -0.56 7.74 -9.11
CA PHE A 22 0.19 8.57 -8.19
C PHE A 22 1.70 8.40 -8.36
N GLY A 23 2.42 9.51 -8.20
CA GLY A 23 3.88 9.49 -8.13
C GLY A 23 4.39 8.75 -6.89
N GLU A 24 5.59 8.18 -6.99
CA GLU A 24 6.21 7.35 -5.94
C GLU A 24 6.24 8.03 -4.58
N THR A 25 6.55 9.34 -4.52
CA THR A 25 6.63 10.10 -3.26
C THR A 25 5.29 10.11 -2.52
N ARG A 26 4.18 10.25 -3.25
CA ARG A 26 2.84 10.25 -2.67
C ARG A 26 2.48 8.86 -2.18
N ILE A 27 2.82 7.83 -2.95
CA ILE A 27 2.57 6.43 -2.57
C ILE A 27 3.34 6.08 -1.29
N ARG A 28 4.62 6.43 -1.20
CA ARG A 28 5.43 6.20 0.01
C ARG A 28 4.83 6.91 1.23
N ASN A 29 4.37 8.15 1.08
CA ASN A 29 3.71 8.88 2.17
C ASN A 29 2.41 8.21 2.62
N VAL A 30 1.61 7.76 1.68
CA VAL A 30 0.33 7.07 1.95
C VAL A 30 0.56 5.74 2.66
N ILE A 31 1.54 4.95 2.20
CA ILE A 31 1.96 3.70 2.85
C ILE A 31 2.50 3.98 4.25
N TYR A 32 3.37 4.99 4.39
CA TYR A 32 3.94 5.36 5.69
C TYR A 32 2.87 5.75 6.70
N ARG A 33 1.92 6.60 6.31
CA ARG A 33 0.78 6.99 7.16
C ARG A 33 -0.13 5.82 7.48
N ALA A 34 -0.41 4.95 6.52
CA ALA A 34 -1.25 3.77 6.75
C ALA A 34 -0.59 2.75 7.67
N ARG A 35 0.74 2.60 7.57
CA ARG A 35 1.54 1.75 8.47
C ARG A 35 1.55 2.33 9.89
N GLN A 36 1.77 3.63 10.04
CA GLN A 36 1.67 4.35 11.32
C GLN A 36 0.28 4.20 11.96
N GLN A 37 -0.78 4.21 11.15
CA GLN A 37 -2.16 4.01 11.62
C GLN A 37 -2.52 2.54 11.87
N GLY A 38 -1.58 1.60 11.70
CA GLY A 38 -1.84 0.16 11.88
C GLY A 38 -2.82 -0.43 10.87
N LYS A 39 -3.07 0.25 9.73
CA LYS A 39 -4.01 -0.21 8.68
C LYS A 39 -3.39 -1.19 7.71
N ILE A 40 -2.06 -1.15 7.56
CA ILE A 40 -1.31 -2.03 6.66
C ILE A 40 -0.07 -2.54 7.37
N THR A 41 0.33 -3.77 7.05
CA THR A 41 1.59 -4.37 7.48
C THR A 41 2.44 -4.77 6.29
N SER A 42 3.76 -4.78 6.46
CA SER A 42 4.67 -5.30 5.43
C SER A 42 4.68 -6.82 5.51
N LYS A 43 4.16 -7.48 4.48
CA LYS A 43 4.23 -8.95 4.37
C LYS A 43 5.64 -9.36 3.95
N GLU A 44 6.17 -8.70 2.91
CA GLU A 44 7.49 -8.95 2.33
C GLU A 44 8.10 -7.61 1.86
N ARG A 45 9.38 -7.61 1.48
CA ARG A 45 10.06 -6.40 1.02
C ARG A 45 9.36 -5.85 -0.25
N GLY A 46 8.66 -4.73 -0.10
CA GLY A 46 7.90 -4.10 -1.18
C GLY A 46 6.45 -4.59 -1.36
N VAL A 47 5.98 -5.50 -0.49
CA VAL A 47 4.60 -6.03 -0.50
C VAL A 47 3.88 -5.67 0.81
N TYR A 48 2.77 -4.94 0.69
CA TYR A 48 1.99 -4.46 1.83
C TYR A 48 0.61 -5.12 1.85
N ILE A 49 0.20 -5.68 2.98
CA ILE A 49 -1.13 -6.24 3.17
C ILE A 49 -1.92 -5.37 4.16
N SER A 50 -3.24 -5.42 4.12
CA SER A 50 -4.05 -4.87 5.21
C SER A 50 -3.72 -5.64 6.48
N ALA A 51 -3.51 -4.92 7.58
CA ALA A 51 -3.39 -5.53 8.90
C ALA A 51 -4.74 -6.06 9.37
#